data_AF-A0A522CU27-F1
#
_entry.id   AF-A0A522CU27-F1
#
_cell.length_a   1.000
_cell.length_b   1.000
_cell.length_c   1.000
_cell.angle_alpha   90.00
_cell.angle_beta   90.00
_cell.angle_gamma   90.00
#
_symmetry.space_group_name_H-M   'P 1'
#
loop_
_entity.id
_entity.type
_entity.pdbx_description
1 polymer ?
#
loop_
_entity_poly.entity_id
_entity_poly.type
_entity_poly.pdbx_seq_one_letter_code
_entity_poly.pdbx_strand_id
1 'polypeptide(L)'
;MSRPLEPDPVNTFAQAAKPLVNDLFSSLLFAGLLIAGVDPLTATIIAMATGVGHVVLMLGLRRQVAPLQWASLGLVLVFGGASLVVHDPRFLMAKPTVIYLVLAAFMLRKGWMIRYMPPIARGRAPGVVIAYGYVWAGLMALSAGMNLVFAIALPEHWPLYKAIFPITSKLALFGVQYVHMRAASIREIRAEQATLASAA
;
A
#
# COMPACT_ATOMS: atom_id res chain seq x y z
N MET A 1 40.64 21.68 -3.87
CA MET A 1 39.63 21.02 -4.72
C MET A 1 39.50 19.58 -4.22
N SER A 2 38.67 19.37 -3.20
CA SER A 2 38.53 18.08 -2.50
C SER A 2 37.48 17.22 -3.22
N ARG A 3 37.88 16.05 -3.71
CA ARG A 3 36.98 15.05 -4.31
C ARG A 3 35.86 14.70 -3.30
N PRO A 4 34.57 14.66 -3.69
CA PRO A 4 33.54 14.08 -2.84
C PRO A 4 33.90 12.61 -2.56
N LEU A 5 33.92 12.22 -1.29
CA LEU A 5 34.17 10.84 -0.88
C LEU A 5 33.04 9.95 -1.43
N GLU A 6 33.40 9.02 -2.31
CA GLU A 6 32.48 8.00 -2.82
C GLU A 6 32.01 7.12 -1.64
N PRO A 7 30.70 7.00 -1.37
CA PRO A 7 30.22 6.28 -0.19
C PRO A 7 30.51 4.78 -0.30
N ASP A 8 31.15 4.22 0.73
CA ASP A 8 31.52 2.80 0.80
C ASP A 8 30.27 1.89 0.60
N PRO A 9 30.27 0.96 -0.38
CA PRO A 9 29.08 0.21 -0.77
C PRO A 9 28.51 -0.67 0.33
N VAL A 10 29.35 -1.15 1.26
CA VAL A 10 28.94 -2.00 2.39
C VAL A 10 28.22 -1.19 3.48
N ASN A 11 28.60 0.07 3.67
CA ASN A 11 27.95 0.99 4.60
C ASN A 11 26.65 1.57 4.03
N THR A 12 26.47 1.55 2.70
CA THR A 12 25.31 2.13 2.02
C THR A 12 24.04 1.34 2.31
N PHE A 13 24.11 0.00 2.32
CA PHE A 13 22.95 -0.84 2.64
C PHE A 13 22.51 -0.68 4.10
N ALA A 14 23.46 -0.72 5.05
CA ALA A 14 23.16 -0.52 6.46
C ALA A 14 22.62 0.89 6.75
N GLN A 15 23.12 1.92 6.07
CA GLN A 15 22.62 3.29 6.18
C GLN A 15 21.22 3.47 5.58
N ALA A 16 20.90 2.76 4.49
CA ALA A 16 19.57 2.77 3.87
C ALA A 16 18.54 1.92 4.65
N ALA A 17 18.99 0.83 5.30
CA ALA A 17 18.15 -0.03 6.11
C ALA A 17 17.77 0.61 7.45
N LYS A 18 18.67 1.42 8.03
CA LYS A 18 18.49 2.03 9.35
C LYS A 18 17.19 2.86 9.49
N PRO A 19 16.83 3.76 8.54
CA PRO A 19 15.55 4.46 8.57
C PRO A 19 14.35 3.50 8.49
N LEU A 20 14.43 2.48 7.64
CA LEU A 20 13.36 1.50 7.45
C LEU A 20 13.10 0.69 8.72
N VAL A 21 14.17 0.21 9.37
CA VAL A 21 14.08 -0.52 10.65
C VAL A 21 13.52 0.39 11.73
N ASN A 22 13.92 1.66 11.76
CA ASN A 22 13.41 2.62 12.73
C ASN A 22 11.91 2.89 12.53
N ASP A 23 11.48 3.01 11.27
CA ASP A 23 10.08 3.23 10.92
C ASP A 23 9.21 1.98 11.16
N LEU A 24 9.77 0.78 11.02
CA LEU A 24 9.09 -0.49 11.28
C LEU A 24 9.22 -0.99 12.72
N PHE A 25 10.04 -0.33 13.55
CA PHE A 25 10.39 -0.80 14.89
C PHE A 25 9.16 -1.13 15.75
N SER A 26 8.15 -0.26 15.74
CA SER A 26 6.91 -0.48 16.51
C SER A 26 6.10 -1.67 15.97
N SER A 27 6.08 -1.86 14.66
CA SER A 27 5.41 -2.99 14.01
C SER A 27 6.13 -4.32 14.29
N LEU A 28 7.47 -4.30 14.29
CA LEU A 28 8.29 -5.47 14.61
C LEU A 28 8.16 -5.85 16.10
N LEU A 29 8.15 -4.87 16.99
CA LEU A 29 7.91 -5.08 18.42
C LEU A 29 6.52 -5.68 18.67
N PHE A 30 5.48 -5.13 18.03
CA PHE A 30 4.12 -5.67 18.12
C PHE A 30 4.06 -7.14 17.67
N ALA A 31 4.66 -7.45 16.53
CA ALA A 31 4.71 -8.83 16.02
C ALA A 31 5.46 -9.76 16.99
N GLY A 32 6.57 -9.31 17.58
CA GLY A 32 7.31 -10.07 18.59
C GLY A 32 6.51 -10.34 19.87
N LEU A 33 5.75 -9.35 20.37
CA LEU A 33 4.89 -9.51 21.55
C LEU A 33 3.78 -10.54 21.32
N LEU A 34 3.17 -10.55 20.13
CA LEU A 34 2.16 -11.55 19.77
C LEU A 34 2.75 -12.97 19.70
N ILE A 35 3.95 -13.12 19.11
CA ILE A 35 4.65 -14.42 19.06
C ILE A 35 5.01 -14.89 20.47
N ALA A 36 5.34 -13.96 21.37
CA ALA A 36 5.60 -14.24 22.78
C ALA A 36 4.32 -14.56 23.59
N GLY A 37 3.14 -14.58 22.97
CA GLY A 37 1.87 -14.93 23.62
C GLY A 37 1.26 -13.80 24.45
N VAL A 38 1.73 -12.55 24.28
CA VAL A 38 1.12 -11.38 24.92
C VAL A 38 -0.24 -11.13 24.29
N ASP A 39 -1.23 -10.83 25.12
CA ASP A 39 -2.58 -10.58 24.65
C ASP A 39 -2.59 -9.38 23.66
N PRO A 40 -3.42 -9.43 22.61
CA PRO A 40 -3.40 -8.40 21.56
C PRO A 40 -3.67 -6.98 22.07
N LEU A 41 -4.42 -6.83 23.17
CA LEU A 41 -4.71 -5.53 23.76
C LEU A 41 -3.43 -4.95 24.40
N THR A 42 -2.77 -5.71 25.28
CA THR A 42 -1.52 -5.32 25.90
C THR A 42 -0.39 -5.13 24.88
N ALA A 43 -0.29 -6.00 23.87
CA ALA A 43 0.68 -5.85 22.79
C ALA A 43 0.46 -4.56 22.01
N THR A 44 -0.79 -4.17 21.76
CA THR A 44 -1.15 -2.90 21.11
C THR A 44 -0.75 -1.70 21.97
N ILE A 45 -1.08 -1.73 23.26
CA ILE A 45 -0.73 -0.66 24.21
C ILE A 45 0.79 -0.48 24.28
N ILE A 46 1.54 -1.57 24.44
CA ILE A 46 3.01 -1.53 24.52
C ILE A 46 3.60 -1.00 23.22
N ALA A 47 3.20 -1.54 22.06
CA ALA A 47 3.73 -1.09 20.77
C ALA A 47 3.43 0.39 20.50
N MET A 48 2.23 0.87 20.86
CA MET A 48 1.88 2.29 20.77
C MET A 48 2.71 3.15 21.72
N ALA A 49 2.80 2.76 23.00
CA ALA A 49 3.54 3.51 24.01
C ALA A 49 5.03 3.61 23.65
N THR A 50 5.61 2.52 23.12
CA THR A 50 7.00 2.52 22.64
C THR A 50 7.17 3.38 21.40
N GLY A 51 6.26 3.32 20.42
CA GLY A 51 6.31 4.16 19.23
C GLY A 51 6.19 5.66 19.55
N VAL A 52 5.27 6.02 20.45
CA VAL A 52 5.13 7.39 20.97
C VAL A 52 6.38 7.81 21.75
N GLY A 53 6.86 6.96 22.64
CA GLY A 53 8.07 7.23 23.43
C GLY A 53 9.30 7.47 22.57
N HIS A 54 9.45 6.72 21.47
CA HIS A 54 10.54 6.92 20.51
C HIS A 54 10.46 8.29 19.83
N VAL A 55 9.28 8.71 19.38
CA VAL A 55 9.12 10.04 18.74
C VAL A 55 9.30 11.17 19.76
N VAL A 56 8.78 11.02 20.99
CA VAL A 56 8.97 12.00 22.08
C VAL A 56 10.45 12.13 22.45
N LEU A 57 11.19 11.02 22.52
CA LEU A 57 12.63 11.02 22.74
C LEU A 57 13.38 11.74 21.61
N MET A 58 12.99 11.52 20.35
CA MET A 58 13.58 12.22 19.21
C MET A 58 13.30 13.73 19.22
N LEU A 59 12.08 14.15 19.62
CA LEU A 59 11.73 15.55 19.82
C LEU A 59 12.53 16.18 20.96
N GLY A 60 12.66 15.49 22.10
CA GLY A 60 13.44 15.94 23.25
C GLY A 60 14.93 16.09 22.94
N LEU A 61 15.45 15.25 22.05
CA LEU A 61 16.83 15.32 21.54
C LEU A 61 17.01 16.34 20.39
N ARG A 62 16.00 17.17 20.09
CA ARG A 62 15.98 18.18 19.00
C ARG A 62 16.38 17.63 17.63
N ARG A 63 16.09 16.35 17.37
CA ARG A 63 16.35 15.74 16.06
C ARG A 63 15.20 16.05 15.11
N GLN A 64 15.52 16.32 13.84
CA GLN A 64 14.49 16.55 12.82
C GLN A 64 13.71 15.25 12.61
N VAL A 65 12.43 15.26 12.95
CA VAL A 65 11.51 14.15 12.70
C VAL A 65 10.97 14.30 11.28
N ALA A 66 11.17 13.29 10.46
CA ALA A 66 10.74 13.32 9.06
C ALA A 66 9.21 13.43 8.97
N PRO A 67 8.65 14.12 7.96
CA PRO A 67 7.20 14.19 7.75
C PRO A 67 6.51 12.81 7.68
N LEU A 68 7.22 11.80 7.18
CA LEU A 68 6.75 10.42 7.12
C LEU A 68 6.57 9.79 8.52
N GLN A 69 7.44 10.12 9.48
CA GLN A 69 7.31 9.65 10.86
C GLN A 69 6.09 10.25 11.56
N TRP A 70 5.76 11.51 11.29
CA TRP A 70 4.52 12.13 11.77
C TRP A 70 3.27 11.48 11.16
N ALA A 71 3.30 11.15 9.87
CA ALA A 71 2.20 10.44 9.22
C ALA A 71 2.01 9.04 9.81
N SER A 72 3.10 8.29 10.04
CA SER A 72 3.08 6.98 10.69
C SER A 72 2.58 7.06 12.13
N LEU A 73 3.05 8.03 12.91
CA LEU A 73 2.60 8.24 14.29
C LEU A 73 1.10 8.59 14.34
N GLY A 74 0.64 9.49 13.47
CA GLY A 74 -0.78 9.85 13.37
C GLY A 74 -1.65 8.63 13.03
N LEU A 75 -1.18 7.77 12.11
CA LEU A 75 -1.88 6.54 11.76
C LEU A 75 -1.96 5.56 12.93
N VAL A 76 -0.84 5.34 13.62
CA VAL A 76 -0.77 4.46 14.80
C VAL A 76 -1.65 4.99 15.95
N LEU A 77 -1.66 6.29 16.19
CA LEU A 77 -2.49 6.89 17.25
C LEU A 77 -3.98 6.83 16.92
N VAL A 78 -4.38 7.15 15.69
CA VAL A 78 -5.79 7.13 15.28
C VAL A 78 -6.30 5.68 15.21
N PHE A 79 -5.62 4.81 14.48
CA PHE A 79 -6.09 3.43 14.29
C PHE A 79 -5.80 2.52 15.49
N GLY A 80 -4.69 2.74 16.18
CA GLY A 80 -4.34 2.00 17.41
C GLY A 80 -5.19 2.47 18.58
N GLY A 81 -5.31 3.78 18.81
CA GLY A 81 -6.14 4.34 19.88
C GLY A 81 -7.61 3.98 19.75
N ALA A 82 -8.17 4.06 18.53
CA ALA A 82 -9.53 3.59 18.29
C ALA A 82 -9.69 2.07 18.48
N SER A 83 -8.64 1.26 18.32
CA SER A 83 -8.68 -0.19 18.64
C SER A 83 -8.63 -0.45 20.15
N LEU A 84 -8.02 0.43 20.93
CA LEU A 84 -7.99 0.31 22.39
C LEU A 84 -9.34 0.69 23.01
N VAL A 85 -10.02 1.69 22.44
CA VAL A 85 -11.35 2.13 22.92
C VAL A 85 -12.43 1.11 22.54
N VAL A 86 -12.29 0.46 21.39
CA VAL A 86 -13.26 -0.53 20.90
C VAL A 86 -12.71 -1.93 21.13
N HIS A 87 -13.10 -2.57 22.23
CA HIS A 87 -12.75 -3.97 22.56
C HIS A 87 -13.48 -5.02 21.67
N ASP A 88 -13.88 -4.63 20.46
CA ASP A 88 -14.62 -5.45 19.51
C ASP A 88 -13.75 -5.81 18.30
N PRO A 89 -13.51 -7.11 18.02
CA PRO A 89 -12.80 -7.58 16.82
C PRO A 89 -13.33 -6.99 15.51
N ARG A 90 -14.60 -6.59 15.47
CA ARG A 90 -15.24 -5.95 14.31
C ARG A 90 -14.57 -4.63 13.93
N PHE A 91 -13.99 -3.90 14.89
CA PHE A 91 -13.25 -2.68 14.57
C PHE A 91 -12.02 -2.97 13.72
N LEU A 92 -11.27 -4.03 14.04
CA LEU A 92 -10.13 -4.48 13.26
C LEU A 92 -10.56 -4.94 11.87
N MET A 93 -11.71 -5.60 11.77
CA MET A 93 -12.29 -6.08 10.51
C MET A 93 -12.86 -4.95 9.65
N ALA A 94 -13.25 -3.82 10.23
CA ALA A 94 -13.74 -2.64 9.51
C ALA A 94 -12.62 -1.81 8.86
N LYS A 95 -11.38 -1.85 9.39
CA LYS A 95 -10.25 -1.07 8.87
C LYS A 95 -10.01 -1.27 7.36
N PRO A 96 -9.96 -2.50 6.81
CA PRO A 96 -9.76 -2.69 5.38
C PRO A 96 -10.88 -2.07 4.52
N THR A 97 -12.14 -2.06 4.98
CA THR A 97 -13.25 -1.41 4.26
C THR A 97 -12.97 0.07 4.05
N VAL A 98 -12.56 0.78 5.11
CA VAL A 98 -12.24 2.22 5.01
C VAL A 98 -11.08 2.44 4.03
N ILE A 99 -10.02 1.64 4.11
CA ILE A 99 -8.87 1.74 3.21
C ILE A 99 -9.31 1.52 1.75
N TYR A 100 -10.09 0.48 1.48
CA TYR A 100 -10.58 0.19 0.13
C TYR A 100 -11.48 1.31 -0.42
N LEU A 101 -12.34 1.93 0.40
CA LEU A 101 -13.17 3.05 -0.03
C LEU A 101 -12.32 4.29 -0.37
N VAL A 102 -11.32 4.62 0.46
CA VAL A 102 -10.41 5.74 0.19
C VAL A 102 -9.64 5.50 -1.12
N LEU A 103 -9.14 4.28 -1.33
CA LEU A 103 -8.45 3.92 -2.57
C LEU A 103 -9.39 3.96 -3.78
N ALA A 104 -10.62 3.44 -3.65
CA ALA A 104 -11.62 3.50 -4.70
C ALA A 104 -11.91 4.96 -5.09
N ALA A 105 -12.13 5.84 -4.11
CA ALA A 105 -12.37 7.26 -4.35
C ALA A 105 -11.17 7.94 -5.04
N PHE A 106 -9.94 7.63 -4.62
CA PHE A 106 -8.74 8.12 -5.29
C PHE A 106 -8.65 7.65 -6.75
N MET A 107 -8.97 6.38 -7.01
CA MET A 107 -8.92 5.76 -8.34
C MET A 107 -10.01 6.25 -9.30
N LEU A 108 -11.04 6.96 -8.82
CA LEU A 108 -12.02 7.64 -9.70
C LEU A 108 -11.41 8.83 -10.44
N ARG A 109 -10.22 9.30 -10.03
CA ARG A 109 -9.51 10.36 -10.75
C ARG A 109 -9.09 9.86 -12.14
N LYS A 110 -9.59 10.51 -13.19
CA LYS A 110 -9.27 10.18 -14.58
C LYS A 110 -7.76 10.14 -14.79
N GLY A 111 -7.26 9.04 -15.36
CA GLY A 111 -5.86 8.91 -15.73
C GLY A 111 -4.87 8.71 -14.56
N TRP A 112 -5.34 8.42 -13.35
CA TRP A 112 -4.46 8.15 -12.20
C TRP A 112 -3.43 7.05 -12.48
N MET A 113 -3.78 6.10 -13.37
CA MET A 113 -2.94 4.96 -13.71
C MET A 113 -1.85 5.28 -14.76
N ILE A 114 -1.96 6.38 -15.50
CA ILE A 114 -1.03 6.72 -16.60
C ILE A 114 0.40 6.87 -16.08
N ARG A 115 0.58 7.41 -14.88
CA ARG A 115 1.89 7.58 -14.22
C ARG A 115 2.60 6.27 -13.90
N TYR A 116 1.89 5.15 -13.88
CA TYR A 116 2.41 3.82 -13.57
C TYR A 116 2.69 2.99 -14.83
N MET A 117 2.45 3.54 -16.02
CA MET A 117 2.73 2.84 -17.27
C MET A 117 4.22 2.84 -17.60
N PRO A 118 4.76 1.70 -18.09
CA PRO A 118 6.15 1.65 -18.54
C PRO A 118 6.35 2.62 -19.72
N PRO A 119 7.57 3.16 -19.92
CA PRO A 119 7.86 4.13 -20.99
C PRO A 119 7.36 3.69 -22.37
N ILE A 120 7.52 2.40 -22.71
CA ILE A 120 7.13 1.85 -24.01
C ILE A 120 5.60 1.81 -24.25
N ALA A 121 4.82 1.80 -23.17
CA ALA A 121 3.34 1.79 -23.23
C ALA A 121 2.74 3.17 -22.92
N ARG A 122 3.56 4.18 -22.54
CA ARG A 122 3.07 5.54 -22.33
C ARG A 122 2.65 6.15 -23.66
N GLY A 123 1.45 6.74 -23.70
CA GLY A 123 0.85 7.30 -24.91
C GLY A 123 0.15 6.27 -25.80
N ARG A 124 0.30 4.97 -25.52
CA ARG A 124 -0.39 3.87 -26.23
C ARG A 124 -1.75 3.60 -25.61
N ALA A 125 -2.77 3.38 -26.44
CA ALA A 125 -4.13 3.05 -26.02
C ALA A 125 -4.64 3.80 -24.76
N PRO A 126 -4.58 5.15 -24.70
CA PRO A 126 -4.86 5.90 -23.48
C PRO A 126 -6.29 5.66 -22.96
N GLY A 127 -7.24 5.40 -23.85
CA GLY A 127 -8.60 5.02 -23.49
C GLY A 127 -8.67 3.71 -22.70
N VAL A 128 -7.86 2.71 -23.06
CA VAL A 128 -7.79 1.41 -22.38
C VAL A 128 -7.20 1.58 -20.97
N VAL A 129 -6.12 2.36 -20.84
CA VAL A 129 -5.51 2.67 -19.55
C VAL A 129 -6.50 3.39 -18.63
N ILE A 130 -7.23 4.38 -19.14
CA ILE A 130 -8.23 5.11 -18.35
C ILE A 130 -9.37 4.17 -17.94
N ALA A 131 -9.88 3.32 -18.84
CA ALA A 131 -10.92 2.35 -18.54
C ALA A 131 -10.50 1.40 -17.41
N TYR A 132 -9.31 0.81 -17.49
CA TYR A 132 -8.79 -0.04 -16.41
C TYR A 132 -8.62 0.72 -15.10
N GLY A 133 -8.27 2.01 -15.15
CA GLY A 133 -8.25 2.85 -13.95
C GLY A 133 -9.59 2.85 -13.20
N TYR A 134 -10.71 2.88 -13.92
CA TYR A 134 -12.06 2.76 -13.34
C TYR A 134 -12.42 1.33 -12.95
N VAL A 135 -11.96 0.31 -13.69
CA VAL A 135 -12.15 -1.10 -13.31
C VAL A 135 -11.47 -1.38 -11.96
N TRP A 136 -10.27 -0.83 -11.74
CA TRP A 136 -9.58 -0.89 -10.44
C TRP A 136 -10.38 -0.20 -9.33
N ALA A 137 -10.96 0.98 -9.61
CA ALA A 137 -11.82 1.66 -8.66
C ALA A 137 -13.04 0.79 -8.27
N GLY A 138 -13.68 0.17 -9.28
CA GLY A 138 -14.78 -0.77 -9.07
C GLY A 138 -14.38 -1.99 -8.25
N LEU A 139 -13.22 -2.58 -8.52
CA LEU A 139 -12.69 -3.69 -7.73
C LEU A 139 -12.43 -3.30 -6.26
N MET A 140 -11.90 -2.09 -6.02
CA MET A 140 -11.69 -1.60 -4.66
C MET A 140 -13.03 -1.37 -3.93
N ALA A 141 -14.02 -0.78 -4.60
CA ALA A 141 -15.36 -0.61 -4.04
C ALA A 141 -16.03 -1.96 -3.73
N LEU A 142 -15.91 -2.95 -4.63
CA LEU A 142 -16.38 -4.31 -4.40
C LEU A 142 -15.67 -4.95 -3.20
N SER A 143 -14.34 -4.82 -3.13
CA SER A 143 -13.54 -5.33 -2.00
C SER A 143 -13.97 -4.70 -0.67
N ALA A 144 -14.35 -3.42 -0.68
CA ALA A 144 -14.88 -2.74 0.50
C ALA A 144 -16.22 -3.32 0.95
N GLY A 145 -17.15 -3.52 0.01
CA GLY A 145 -18.46 -4.12 0.27
C GLY A 145 -18.33 -5.55 0.77
N MET A 146 -17.53 -6.38 0.11
CA MET A 146 -17.28 -7.76 0.54
C MET A 146 -16.62 -7.81 1.92
N ASN A 147 -15.59 -7.00 2.17
CA ASN A 147 -14.96 -6.95 3.49
C ASN A 147 -15.96 -6.54 4.57
N LEU A 148 -16.86 -5.60 4.29
CA LEU A 148 -17.89 -5.17 5.23
C LEU A 148 -18.89 -6.30 5.53
N VAL A 149 -19.32 -7.05 4.52
CA VAL A 149 -20.19 -8.22 4.69
C VAL A 149 -19.52 -9.27 5.58
N PHE A 150 -18.26 -9.62 5.32
CA PHE A 150 -17.52 -10.55 6.18
C PHE A 150 -17.28 -9.98 7.58
N ALA A 151 -17.09 -8.67 7.72
CA ALA A 151 -16.90 -8.02 9.02
C ALA A 151 -18.15 -8.06 9.91
N ILE A 152 -19.35 -7.95 9.32
CA ILE A 152 -20.60 -7.81 10.08
C ILE A 152 -21.39 -9.13 10.14
N ALA A 153 -21.53 -9.82 9.00
CA ALA A 153 -22.44 -10.94 8.85
C ALA A 153 -21.76 -12.31 8.92
N LEU A 154 -20.49 -12.42 8.51
CA LEU A 154 -19.75 -13.69 8.43
C LEU A 154 -18.35 -13.61 9.08
N PRO A 155 -18.24 -13.17 10.35
CA PRO A 155 -16.96 -12.90 10.98
C PRO A 155 -16.07 -14.14 11.13
N GLU A 156 -16.65 -15.33 11.30
CA GLU A 156 -15.90 -16.58 11.38
C GLU A 156 -15.16 -16.94 10.07
N HIS A 157 -15.65 -16.45 8.93
CA HIS A 157 -15.05 -16.70 7.61
C HIS A 157 -14.09 -15.58 7.16
N TRP A 158 -14.03 -14.46 7.90
CA TRP A 158 -13.24 -13.29 7.52
C TRP A 158 -11.73 -13.55 7.36
N PRO A 159 -11.05 -14.36 8.22
CA PRO A 159 -9.63 -14.64 8.04
C PRO A 159 -9.31 -15.30 6.68
N LEU A 160 -10.13 -16.28 6.28
CA LEU A 160 -9.98 -16.97 5.00
C LEU A 160 -10.28 -16.04 3.82
N TYR A 161 -11.36 -15.25 3.92
CA TYR A 161 -11.69 -14.21 2.94
C TYR A 161 -10.50 -13.27 2.72
N LYS A 162 -9.95 -12.71 3.81
CA LYS A 162 -8.86 -11.73 3.76
C LYS A 162 -7.57 -12.33 3.18
N ALA A 163 -7.31 -13.62 3.42
CA ALA A 163 -6.13 -14.30 2.90
C ALA A 163 -6.22 -14.54 1.38
N ILE A 164 -7.40 -14.88 0.86
CA ILE A 164 -7.56 -15.32 -0.53
C ILE A 164 -8.05 -14.19 -1.43
N PHE A 165 -9.24 -13.65 -1.13
CA PHE A 165 -9.95 -12.79 -2.07
C PHE A 165 -9.18 -11.53 -2.45
N PRO A 166 -8.60 -10.75 -1.51
CA PRO A 166 -7.84 -9.56 -1.87
C PRO A 166 -6.66 -9.83 -2.79
N ILE A 167 -5.96 -10.95 -2.62
CA ILE A 167 -4.77 -11.30 -3.41
C ILE A 167 -5.21 -11.78 -4.79
N THR A 168 -6.07 -12.80 -4.83
CA THR A 168 -6.50 -13.44 -6.08
C THR A 168 -7.20 -12.46 -7.01
N SER A 169 -8.10 -11.62 -6.49
CA SER A 169 -8.82 -10.64 -7.32
C SER A 169 -7.89 -9.62 -7.99
N LYS A 170 -6.85 -9.17 -7.29
CA LYS A 170 -5.90 -8.16 -7.79
C LYS A 170 -4.93 -8.76 -8.79
N LEU A 171 -4.46 -9.99 -8.53
CA LEU A 171 -3.63 -10.74 -9.47
C LEU A 171 -4.40 -11.07 -10.75
N ALA A 172 -5.67 -11.49 -10.63
CA ALA A 172 -6.52 -11.77 -11.78
C ALA A 172 -6.75 -10.50 -12.63
N LEU A 173 -7.14 -9.39 -12.01
CA LEU A 173 -7.35 -8.12 -12.73
C LEU A 173 -6.05 -7.64 -13.38
N PHE A 174 -4.92 -7.72 -12.66
CA PHE A 174 -3.61 -7.35 -13.20
C PHE A 174 -3.24 -8.22 -14.40
N GLY A 175 -3.45 -9.54 -14.33
CA GLY A 175 -3.18 -10.46 -15.43
C GLY A 175 -4.02 -10.14 -16.68
N VAL A 176 -5.33 -9.94 -16.51
CA VAL A 176 -6.24 -9.55 -17.60
C VAL A 176 -5.82 -8.22 -18.21
N GLN A 177 -5.54 -7.21 -17.37
CA GLN A 177 -5.06 -5.91 -17.81
C GLN A 177 -3.75 -6.03 -18.59
N TYR A 178 -2.79 -6.80 -18.07
CA TYR A 178 -1.48 -6.97 -18.69
C TYR A 178 -1.62 -7.57 -20.10
N VAL A 179 -2.39 -8.65 -20.25
CA VAL A 179 -2.60 -9.30 -21.55
C VAL A 179 -3.28 -8.34 -22.53
N HIS A 180 -4.34 -7.66 -22.12
CA HIS A 180 -5.07 -6.73 -22.98
C HIS A 180 -4.21 -5.53 -23.40
N MET A 181 -3.52 -4.89 -22.44
CA MET A 181 -2.61 -3.78 -22.71
C MET A 181 -1.46 -4.19 -23.63
N ARG A 182 -0.88 -5.38 -23.40
CA ARG A 182 0.21 -5.89 -24.24
C ARG A 182 -0.27 -6.11 -25.68
N ALA A 183 -1.45 -6.70 -25.85
CA ALA A 183 -2.04 -6.90 -27.17
C ALA A 183 -2.36 -5.55 -27.87
N ALA A 184 -2.92 -4.59 -27.14
CA ALA A 184 -3.24 -3.26 -27.67
C ALA A 184 -1.97 -2.50 -28.11
N SER A 185 -0.94 -2.44 -27.26
CA SER A 185 0.32 -1.77 -27.56
C SER A 185 1.04 -2.40 -28.76
N ILE A 186 1.07 -3.74 -28.87
CA ILE A 186 1.70 -4.42 -30.02
C ILE A 186 0.96 -4.10 -31.32
N ARG A 187 -0.37 -4.02 -31.30
CA ARG A 187 -1.16 -3.67 -32.48
C ARG A 187 -0.87 -2.25 -32.97
N GLU A 188 -0.79 -1.29 -32.06
CA GLU A 188 -0.43 0.10 -32.39
C GLU A 188 1.00 0.21 -32.96
N ILE A 189 1.98 -0.48 -32.36
CA ILE A 189 3.37 -0.47 -32.84
C ILE A 189 3.45 -1.02 -34.27
N ARG A 190 2.77 -2.14 -34.56
CA ARG A 190 2.78 -2.74 -35.90
C ARG A 190 2.09 -1.85 -36.94
N ALA A 191 0.99 -1.18 -36.57
CA ALA A 191 0.28 -0.26 -37.46
C ALA A 191 1.13 0.97 -37.82
N GLU A 192 1.84 1.54 -36.85
CA GLU A 192 2.80 2.63 -37.09
C GLU A 192 3.92 2.20 -38.02
N GLN A 193 4.52 1.03 -37.79
CA GLN A 193 5.59 0.49 -38.65
C GLN A 193 5.13 0.26 -40.09
N ALA A 194 3.91 -0.28 -40.29
CA ALA A 194 3.34 -0.48 -41.61
C ALA A 194 3.09 0.85 -42.34
N THR A 195 2.61 1.87 -41.61
CA THR A 195 2.38 3.22 -42.16
C THR A 195 3.70 3.86 -42.60
N LEU A 196 4.75 3.76 -41.78
CA LEU A 196 6.08 4.26 -42.12
C LEU A 196 6.69 3.53 -43.31
N ALA A 197 6.51 2.20 -43.40
CA ALA A 197 6.99 1.41 -44.54
C ALA A 197 6.25 1.72 -45.85
N SER A 198 4.97 2.10 -45.78
CA SER A 198 4.20 2.52 -46.97
C SER A 198 4.49 3.96 -47.42
N ALA A 199 5.12 4.77 -46.57
CA ALA A 199 5.46 6.17 -46.84
C ALA A 199 6.91 6.37 -47.30
N ALA A 200 7.73 5.30 -47.29
CA ALA A 200 9.12 5.26 -47.75
C ALA A 200 9.21 4.65 -49.15
#